data_AF-A0A835PVC9-F1
#
_entry.id   AF-A0A835PVC9-F1
#
_cell.length_a   1.000
_cell.length_b   1.000
_cell.length_c   1.000
_cell.angle_alpha   90.00
_cell.angle_beta   90.00
_cell.angle_gamma   90.00
#
_symmetry.space_group_name_H-M   'P 1'
#
loop_
_entity.id
_entity.type
_entity.pdbx_description
1 polymer ?
#
loop_
_entity_poly.entity_id
_entity_poly.type
_entity_poly.pdbx_seq_one_letter_code
_entity_poly.pdbx_strand_id
1 'polypeptide(L)'
;MAWKNEKNLNGHPSYVAEFDMVMQTTKIETRNSASCLKEQSCLPLGGYSVWSALPPISAPSFDPPKSILLVIASMDSASFFRDLSLGADSPMSGLIALLAAVDALSHVNDLSELRKQLVFAAFTGEAWGYLGSRRFLFELDMGTDSVKNLKSEMIEQVLEIGSVGKGIHQGATTFFAHSDKDTSSTKEILDALQKASVSLGSDDVKVKKADTSNPGVPPSSLMPFLRKNYSIAAVALEDF
;
A
#
# COMPACT_ATOMS: atom_id res chain seq x y z
N MET A 1 33.66 -23.64 26.26
CA MET A 1 34.19 -24.43 27.39
C MET A 1 33.09 -24.58 28.42
N ALA A 2 32.52 -25.78 28.54
CA ALA A 2 31.49 -26.08 29.52
C ALA A 2 32.13 -26.16 30.92
N TRP A 3 31.67 -25.33 31.85
CA TRP A 3 32.11 -25.37 33.24
C TRP A 3 31.44 -26.57 33.95
N LYS A 4 32.27 -27.34 34.65
CA LYS A 4 31.87 -28.51 35.46
C LYS A 4 31.02 -28.02 36.64
N ASN A 5 29.75 -28.41 36.69
CA ASN A 5 28.88 -28.12 37.84
C ASN A 5 29.20 -29.04 39.02
N GLU A 6 29.48 -28.42 40.17
CA GLU A 6 29.49 -29.06 41.49
C GLU A 6 28.09 -29.63 41.81
N LYS A 7 28.06 -30.84 42.38
CA LYS A 7 26.84 -31.56 42.74
C LYS A 7 26.23 -30.98 44.02
N ASN A 8 25.42 -29.93 43.88
CA ASN A 8 24.49 -29.50 44.93
C ASN A 8 23.23 -30.36 44.90
N LEU A 9 22.99 -31.12 45.98
CA LEU A 9 21.96 -32.16 46.13
C LEU A 9 20.57 -31.62 46.57
N ASN A 10 20.28 -30.35 46.29
CA ASN A 10 18.94 -29.74 46.44
C ASN A 10 18.46 -29.17 45.09
N GLY A 11 18.58 -29.97 44.02
CA GLY A 11 18.26 -29.56 42.66
C GLY A 11 16.76 -29.63 42.39
N HIS A 12 16.06 -28.51 42.49
CA HIS A 12 14.77 -28.37 41.81
C HIS A 12 14.98 -28.64 40.30
N PRO A 13 14.10 -29.39 39.61
CA PRO A 13 14.20 -29.54 38.17
C PRO A 13 14.05 -28.15 37.53
N SER A 14 15.17 -27.58 37.09
CA SER A 14 15.17 -26.30 36.39
C SER A 14 14.83 -26.56 34.93
N TYR A 15 13.69 -26.04 34.48
CA TYR A 15 13.34 -26.02 33.07
C TYR A 15 14.21 -24.98 32.37
N VAL A 16 15.01 -25.43 31.41
CA VAL A 16 15.89 -24.56 30.60
C VAL A 16 15.38 -24.58 29.16
N ALA A 17 15.38 -23.41 28.52
CA ALA A 17 15.14 -23.26 27.09
C ALA A 17 16.34 -22.57 26.45
N GLU A 18 16.79 -23.09 25.32
CA GLU A 18 17.86 -22.54 24.49
C GLU A 18 17.25 -22.07 23.16
N PHE A 19 17.67 -20.89 22.70
CA PHE A 19 17.20 -20.29 21.45
C PHE A 19 18.38 -20.09 20.49
N ASP A 20 18.41 -20.90 19.43
CA ASP A 20 19.43 -20.81 18.40
C ASP A 20 18.96 -19.96 17.21
N MET A 21 19.28 -18.66 17.24
CA MET A 21 19.03 -17.74 16.13
C MET A 21 20.31 -16.98 15.76
N VAL A 22 21.16 -17.60 14.96
CA VAL A 22 22.42 -17.00 14.49
C VAL A 22 22.17 -16.20 13.21
N MET A 23 22.40 -14.90 13.25
CA MET A 23 22.37 -14.04 12.06
C MET A 23 23.75 -14.04 11.39
N GLN A 24 23.81 -14.22 10.07
CA GLN A 24 25.08 -14.31 9.35
C GLN A 24 25.88 -13.00 9.42
N THR A 25 25.19 -11.88 9.48
CA THR A 25 25.76 -10.54 9.66
C THR A 25 26.49 -10.37 11.00
N THR A 26 26.05 -11.04 12.07
CA THR A 26 26.75 -10.99 13.36
C THR A 26 27.98 -11.87 13.37
N LYS A 27 27.96 -13.01 12.65
CA LYS A 27 29.13 -13.90 12.51
C LYS A 27 30.27 -13.25 11.73
N ILE A 28 29.94 -12.46 10.70
CA ILE A 28 30.90 -11.78 9.81
C ILE A 28 31.20 -10.35 10.31
N GLU A 29 30.61 -9.94 11.44
CA GLU A 29 30.78 -8.61 12.06
C GLU A 29 30.42 -7.41 11.16
N THR A 30 29.53 -7.62 10.17
CA THR A 30 29.02 -6.53 9.33
C THR A 30 28.01 -5.69 10.11
N ARG A 31 28.19 -4.37 10.13
CA ARG A 31 27.43 -3.46 11.01
C ARG A 31 26.35 -2.65 10.30
N ASN A 32 26.33 -2.65 8.96
CA ASN A 32 25.39 -1.86 8.17
C ASN A 32 25.11 -2.52 6.81
N SER A 33 24.09 -2.01 6.10
CA SER A 33 23.66 -2.57 4.81
C SER A 33 24.76 -2.53 3.74
N ALA A 34 25.60 -1.49 3.72
CA ALA A 34 26.68 -1.37 2.74
C ALA A 34 27.76 -2.45 2.92
N SER A 35 28.19 -2.68 4.17
CA SER A 35 29.15 -3.74 4.51
C SER A 35 28.55 -5.13 4.32
N CYS A 36 27.29 -5.35 4.71
CA CYS A 36 26.68 -6.67 4.57
C CYS A 36 26.46 -7.07 3.11
N LEU A 37 26.09 -6.12 2.23
CA LEU A 37 25.95 -6.38 0.80
C LEU A 37 27.29 -6.63 0.14
N LYS A 38 28.33 -5.89 0.52
CA LYS A 38 29.70 -6.07 0.00
C LYS A 38 30.27 -7.45 0.36
N GLU A 39 30.08 -7.88 1.60
CA GLU A 39 30.52 -9.18 2.11
C GLU A 39 29.51 -10.31 1.83
N GLN A 40 28.44 -10.03 1.07
CA GLN A 40 27.40 -11.00 0.69
C GLN A 40 26.78 -11.75 1.89
N SER A 41 26.68 -11.09 3.03
CA SER A 41 26.14 -11.65 4.28
C SER A 41 24.67 -11.28 4.52
N CYS A 42 24.06 -10.55 3.58
CA CYS A 42 22.66 -10.14 3.58
C CYS A 42 22.13 -10.03 2.14
N LEU A 43 20.81 -9.99 2.00
CA LEU A 43 20.12 -9.75 0.74
C LEU A 43 19.29 -8.47 0.84
N PRO A 44 19.10 -7.74 -0.28
CA PRO A 44 18.17 -6.63 -0.30
C PRO A 44 16.75 -7.12 0.00
N LEU A 45 16.02 -6.35 0.81
CA LEU A 45 14.58 -6.56 0.97
C LEU A 45 13.88 -6.20 -0.33
N GLY A 46 12.95 -7.05 -0.75
CA GLY A 46 12.23 -6.88 -2.00
C GLY A 46 11.08 -7.87 -2.14
N GLY A 47 10.37 -7.72 -3.25
CA GLY A 47 9.22 -8.52 -3.62
C GLY A 47 8.68 -8.05 -4.97
N TYR A 48 7.49 -8.54 -5.33
CA TYR A 48 6.81 -8.12 -6.55
C TYR A 48 5.56 -7.31 -6.21
N SER A 49 5.53 -6.07 -6.69
CA SER A 49 4.29 -5.31 -6.80
C SER A 49 3.51 -5.81 -8.01
N VAL A 50 2.20 -5.72 -7.95
CA VAL A 50 1.31 -6.13 -9.05
C VAL A 50 0.45 -4.96 -9.48
N TRP A 51 0.16 -4.88 -10.77
CA TRP A 51 -0.78 -3.91 -11.29
C TRP A 51 -1.60 -4.51 -12.43
N SER A 52 -2.78 -3.96 -12.64
CA SER A 52 -3.71 -4.37 -13.69
C SER A 52 -4.50 -3.16 -14.17
N ALA A 53 -5.12 -3.26 -15.34
CA ALA A 53 -5.94 -2.20 -15.91
C ALA A 53 -7.27 -2.76 -16.39
N LEU A 54 -8.32 -1.98 -16.18
CA LEU A 54 -9.68 -2.32 -16.59
C LEU A 54 -10.31 -1.15 -17.36
N PRO A 55 -10.69 -1.33 -18.63
CA PRO A 55 -10.40 -2.48 -19.51
C PRO A 55 -8.90 -2.65 -19.80
N PRO A 56 -8.46 -3.79 -20.38
CA PRO A 56 -7.06 -4.01 -20.72
C PRO A 56 -6.50 -2.90 -21.64
N ILE A 57 -5.35 -2.35 -21.28
CA ILE A 57 -4.68 -1.31 -22.08
C ILE A 57 -4.12 -1.96 -23.34
N SER A 58 -4.84 -1.81 -24.45
CA SER A 58 -4.34 -2.13 -25.78
C SER A 58 -3.40 -1.01 -26.26
N ALA A 59 -2.53 -1.31 -27.24
CA ALA A 59 -1.75 -0.30 -27.95
C ALA A 59 -2.66 0.88 -28.40
N PRO A 60 -2.15 2.12 -28.49
CA PRO A 60 -2.96 3.34 -28.47
C PRO A 60 -3.97 3.35 -29.62
N SER A 61 -5.21 2.94 -29.34
CA SER A 61 -6.32 2.92 -30.30
C SER A 61 -7.21 4.16 -30.16
N PHE A 62 -7.02 4.94 -29.09
CA PHE A 62 -7.77 6.16 -28.82
C PHE A 62 -6.89 7.38 -29.01
N ASP A 63 -7.33 8.29 -29.86
CA ASP A 63 -6.72 9.59 -30.10
C ASP A 63 -7.74 10.69 -29.73
N PRO A 64 -7.54 11.48 -28.65
CA PRO A 64 -6.41 11.45 -27.71
C PRO A 64 -6.53 10.28 -26.71
N PRO A 65 -5.40 9.85 -26.12
CA PRO A 65 -5.42 8.76 -25.18
C PRO A 65 -6.02 9.17 -23.83
N LYS A 66 -6.74 8.25 -23.18
CA LYS A 66 -7.47 8.52 -21.93
C LYS A 66 -6.51 8.81 -20.79
N SER A 67 -6.85 9.78 -19.94
CA SER A 67 -6.17 9.99 -18.67
C SER A 67 -6.45 8.85 -17.71
N ILE A 68 -5.56 8.67 -16.73
CA ILE A 68 -5.53 7.50 -15.86
C ILE A 68 -5.96 7.89 -14.45
N LEU A 69 -6.93 7.14 -13.93
CA LEU A 69 -7.23 7.07 -12.51
C LEU A 69 -6.51 5.83 -11.96
N LEU A 70 -5.47 6.07 -11.16
CA LEU A 70 -4.70 5.02 -10.52
C LEU A 70 -5.27 4.77 -9.11
N VAL A 71 -5.76 3.56 -8.85
CA VAL A 71 -6.22 3.15 -7.52
C VAL A 71 -5.20 2.19 -6.92
N ILE A 72 -4.69 2.50 -5.73
CA ILE A 72 -3.57 1.78 -5.13
C ILE A 72 -3.90 1.27 -3.74
N ALA A 73 -3.23 0.20 -3.33
CA ALA A 73 -3.19 -0.28 -1.95
C ALA A 73 -1.80 -0.84 -1.65
N SER A 74 -1.43 -0.91 -0.37
CA SER A 74 -0.24 -1.64 0.07
C SER A 74 -0.57 -3.11 0.35
N MET A 75 0.41 -4.01 0.23
CA MET A 75 0.22 -5.45 0.48
C MET A 75 1.09 -5.99 1.62
N ASP A 76 2.08 -5.25 2.11
CA ASP A 76 3.00 -5.69 3.15
C ASP A 76 2.77 -4.96 4.48
N SER A 77 2.93 -5.71 5.57
CA SER A 77 2.95 -5.16 6.92
C SER A 77 4.29 -5.45 7.61
N ALA A 78 4.53 -4.78 8.73
CA ALA A 78 5.70 -5.01 9.56
C ALA A 78 5.28 -5.41 10.98
N SER A 79 5.98 -6.38 11.56
CA SER A 79 5.82 -6.81 12.94
C SER A 79 7.18 -7.17 13.55
N PHE A 80 7.22 -7.32 14.87
CA PHE A 80 8.44 -7.71 15.58
C PHE A 80 8.89 -9.12 15.17
N PHE A 81 7.94 -10.06 15.13
CA PHE A 81 8.16 -11.41 14.61
C PHE A 81 7.68 -11.45 13.15
N ARG A 82 8.62 -11.31 12.22
CA ARG A 82 8.33 -11.13 10.79
C ARG A 82 7.48 -12.23 10.15
N ASP A 83 7.50 -13.44 10.70
CA ASP A 83 6.65 -14.55 10.24
C ASP A 83 5.17 -14.40 10.66
N LEU A 84 4.89 -13.45 11.57
CA LEU A 84 3.57 -13.12 12.10
C LEU A 84 3.25 -11.65 11.83
N SER A 85 3.23 -11.26 10.56
CA SER A 85 2.91 -9.91 10.08
C SER A 85 1.52 -9.85 9.45
N LEU A 86 0.49 -10.11 10.27
CA LEU A 86 -0.89 -10.25 9.79
C LEU A 86 -1.46 -8.96 9.16
N GLY A 87 -1.14 -7.79 9.71
CA GLY A 87 -1.54 -6.50 9.13
C GLY A 87 -3.04 -6.36 8.80
N ALA A 88 -3.93 -6.92 9.63
CA ALA A 88 -5.35 -7.09 9.30
C ALA A 88 -6.06 -5.77 8.93
N ASP A 89 -5.81 -4.75 9.74
CA ASP A 89 -6.37 -3.40 9.54
C ASP A 89 -5.53 -2.54 8.60
N SER A 90 -4.21 -2.71 8.63
CA SER A 90 -3.31 -2.07 7.69
C SER A 90 -2.17 -3.04 7.34
N PRO A 91 -1.99 -3.42 6.06
CA PRO A 91 -2.72 -2.93 4.88
C PRO A 91 -3.81 -3.87 4.34
N MET A 92 -4.05 -5.03 4.97
CA MET A 92 -4.87 -6.09 4.37
C MET A 92 -6.32 -5.68 4.10
N SER A 93 -6.94 -4.90 4.98
CA SER A 93 -8.31 -4.42 4.73
C SER A 93 -8.41 -3.58 3.45
N GLY A 94 -7.40 -2.72 3.20
CA GLY A 94 -7.35 -1.88 2.01
C GLY A 94 -7.15 -2.68 0.75
N LEU A 95 -6.25 -3.67 0.79
CA LEU A 95 -6.04 -4.59 -0.31
C LEU A 95 -7.31 -5.42 -0.61
N ILE A 96 -7.98 -5.94 0.41
CA ILE A 96 -9.24 -6.69 0.24
C ILE A 96 -10.32 -5.80 -0.37
N ALA A 97 -10.47 -4.56 0.13
CA ALA A 97 -11.43 -3.60 -0.42
C ALA A 97 -11.13 -3.25 -1.88
N LEU A 98 -9.85 -3.05 -2.23
CA LEU A 98 -9.41 -2.82 -3.61
C LEU A 98 -9.79 -4.01 -4.50
N LEU A 99 -9.46 -5.23 -4.10
CA LEU A 99 -9.77 -6.45 -4.86
C LEU A 99 -11.27 -6.66 -5.02
N ALA A 100 -12.05 -6.42 -3.97
CA ALA A 100 -13.51 -6.48 -4.03
C ALA A 100 -14.09 -5.44 -4.99
N ALA A 101 -13.54 -4.22 -5.01
CA ALA A 101 -13.93 -3.19 -5.96
C ALA A 101 -13.57 -3.58 -7.41
N VAL A 102 -12.38 -4.14 -7.64
CA VAL A 102 -11.97 -4.65 -8.97
C VAL A 102 -12.89 -5.78 -9.43
N ASP A 103 -13.21 -6.73 -8.54
CA ASP A 103 -14.12 -7.83 -8.84
C ASP A 103 -15.53 -7.32 -9.18
N ALA A 104 -16.08 -6.41 -8.39
CA ALA A 104 -17.38 -5.79 -8.67
C ALA A 104 -17.38 -5.05 -10.02
N LEU A 105 -16.32 -4.29 -10.31
CA LEU A 105 -16.18 -3.59 -11.59
C LEU A 105 -16.03 -4.56 -12.77
N SER A 106 -15.41 -5.72 -12.59
CA SER A 106 -15.22 -6.69 -13.67
C SER A 106 -16.53 -7.25 -14.23
N HIS A 107 -17.61 -7.19 -13.48
CA HIS A 107 -18.95 -7.62 -13.87
C HIS A 107 -19.78 -6.52 -14.54
N VAL A 108 -19.27 -5.29 -14.62
CA VAL A 108 -19.95 -4.14 -15.22
C VAL A 108 -19.63 -4.09 -16.72
N ASN A 109 -20.67 -3.96 -17.55
CA ASN A 109 -20.52 -3.75 -18.99
C ASN A 109 -20.14 -2.28 -19.29
N ASP A 110 -19.66 -2.01 -20.50
CA ASP A 110 -19.41 -0.64 -21.01
C ASP A 110 -18.31 0.16 -20.29
N LEU A 111 -17.39 -0.51 -19.59
CA LEU A 111 -16.20 0.12 -19.00
C LEU A 111 -15.30 0.80 -20.05
N SER A 112 -15.39 0.39 -21.31
CA SER A 112 -14.72 1.04 -22.44
C SER A 112 -15.24 2.44 -22.74
N GLU A 113 -16.43 2.82 -22.27
CA GLU A 113 -17.02 4.15 -22.48
C GLU A 113 -16.58 5.17 -21.42
N LEU A 114 -15.91 4.71 -20.36
CA LEU A 114 -15.39 5.58 -19.30
C LEU A 114 -14.40 6.61 -19.86
N ARG A 115 -14.49 7.85 -19.36
CA ARG A 115 -13.61 8.95 -19.79
C ARG A 115 -12.15 8.74 -19.38
N LYS A 116 -11.93 8.07 -18.23
CA LYS A 116 -10.61 7.76 -17.68
C LYS A 116 -10.36 6.26 -17.74
N GLN A 117 -9.11 5.88 -17.96
CA GLN A 117 -8.65 4.50 -17.84
C GLN A 117 -8.44 4.18 -16.35
N LEU A 118 -9.00 3.06 -15.89
CA LEU A 118 -8.76 2.58 -14.54
C LEU A 118 -7.52 1.70 -14.51
N VAL A 119 -6.62 1.98 -13.58
CA VAL A 119 -5.44 1.18 -13.30
C VAL A 119 -5.43 0.90 -11.80
N PHE A 120 -5.23 -0.36 -11.44
CA PHE A 120 -5.18 -0.83 -10.06
C PHE A 120 -3.77 -1.33 -9.77
N ALA A 121 -3.20 -0.96 -8.63
CA ALA A 121 -1.88 -1.44 -8.22
C ALA A 121 -1.88 -1.85 -6.74
N ALA A 122 -1.21 -2.95 -6.43
CA ALA A 122 -0.87 -3.33 -5.07
C ALA A 122 0.65 -3.32 -4.91
N PHE A 123 1.14 -2.52 -3.97
CA PHE A 123 2.58 -2.31 -3.76
C PHE A 123 3.11 -3.10 -2.57
N THR A 124 4.27 -3.73 -2.76
CA THR A 124 5.02 -4.43 -1.71
C THR A 124 6.23 -3.62 -1.25
N GLY A 125 6.63 -3.83 0.00
CA GLY A 125 7.75 -3.13 0.63
C GLY A 125 7.42 -1.67 1.00
N GLU A 126 6.14 -1.33 1.13
CA GLU A 126 5.70 0.00 1.53
C GLU A 126 6.08 0.31 2.99
N ALA A 127 5.98 -0.70 3.87
CA ALA A 127 6.42 -0.59 5.27
C ALA A 127 7.94 -0.35 5.41
N TRP A 128 8.72 -0.62 4.35
CA TRP A 128 10.17 -0.50 4.30
C TRP A 128 10.63 0.70 3.46
N GLY A 129 9.91 1.81 3.56
CA GLY A 129 10.28 3.07 2.92
C GLY A 129 9.80 3.20 1.48
N TYR A 130 8.57 2.75 1.21
CA TYR A 130 7.87 2.88 -0.07
C TYR A 130 8.61 2.20 -1.22
N LEU A 131 9.18 1.02 -0.96
CA LEU A 131 10.06 0.34 -1.91
C LEU A 131 9.33 0.07 -3.24
N GLY A 132 8.10 -0.43 -3.17
CA GLY A 132 7.31 -0.84 -4.32
C GLY A 132 6.83 0.34 -5.15
N SER A 133 6.19 1.32 -4.52
CA SER A 133 5.67 2.52 -5.19
C SER A 133 6.79 3.38 -5.78
N ARG A 134 7.93 3.53 -5.09
CA ARG A 134 9.12 4.20 -5.65
C ARG A 134 9.70 3.46 -6.83
N ARG A 135 9.80 2.12 -6.74
CA ARG A 135 10.31 1.30 -7.86
C ARG A 135 9.38 1.39 -9.07
N PHE A 136 8.07 1.36 -8.85
CA PHE A 136 7.07 1.52 -9.90
C PHE A 136 7.19 2.87 -10.62
N LEU A 137 7.29 3.97 -9.88
CA LEU A 137 7.48 5.30 -10.46
C LEU A 137 8.80 5.42 -11.24
N PHE A 138 9.85 4.77 -10.76
CA PHE A 138 11.15 4.72 -11.44
C PHE A 138 11.07 3.90 -12.75
N GLU A 139 10.36 2.78 -12.75
CA GLU A 139 10.13 1.98 -13.94
C GLU A 139 9.25 2.70 -14.98
N LEU A 140 8.29 3.50 -14.52
CA LEU A 140 7.50 4.38 -15.39
C LEU A 140 8.35 5.44 -16.10
N ASP A 141 9.34 6.03 -15.42
CA ASP A 141 10.26 6.99 -16.04
C ASP A 141 11.18 6.33 -17.06
N MET A 142 11.60 5.10 -16.79
CA MET A 142 12.45 4.33 -17.69
C MET A 142 11.66 3.71 -18.86
N GLY A 143 10.34 3.59 -18.75
CA GLY A 143 9.51 2.90 -19.73
C GLY A 143 9.86 1.41 -19.86
N THR A 144 10.06 0.71 -18.75
CA THR A 144 10.41 -0.72 -18.75
C THR A 144 9.24 -1.58 -19.25
N ASP A 145 9.55 -2.82 -19.66
CA ASP A 145 8.54 -3.78 -20.12
C ASP A 145 7.46 -4.07 -19.05
N SER A 146 7.81 -3.99 -17.75
CA SER A 146 6.89 -4.22 -16.63
C SER A 146 5.71 -3.23 -16.57
N VAL A 147 5.89 -2.03 -17.14
CA VAL A 147 4.89 -0.94 -17.15
C VAL A 147 4.56 -0.52 -18.58
N LYS A 148 4.75 -1.43 -19.53
CA LYS A 148 4.50 -1.18 -20.95
C LYS A 148 3.08 -0.66 -21.15
N ASN A 149 2.95 0.38 -21.98
CA ASN A 149 1.71 1.12 -22.26
C ASN A 149 1.18 2.00 -21.11
N LEU A 150 1.88 2.08 -19.97
CA LEU A 150 1.58 3.02 -18.90
C LEU A 150 2.59 4.17 -18.93
N LYS A 151 2.11 5.41 -18.93
CA LYS A 151 2.97 6.60 -18.93
C LYS A 151 2.68 7.45 -17.70
N SER A 152 3.73 7.94 -17.06
CA SER A 152 3.61 8.73 -15.82
C SER A 152 2.82 10.02 -16.04
N GLU A 153 2.89 10.62 -17.22
CA GLU A 153 2.23 11.89 -17.55
C GLU A 153 0.71 11.75 -17.70
N MET A 154 0.23 10.52 -17.89
CA MET A 154 -1.19 10.23 -18.09
C MET A 154 -1.92 10.01 -16.76
N ILE A 155 -1.19 9.80 -15.66
CA ILE A 155 -1.74 9.64 -14.33
C ILE A 155 -2.21 11.01 -13.83
N GLU A 156 -3.53 11.20 -13.86
CA GLU A 156 -4.17 12.45 -13.49
C GLU A 156 -4.60 12.44 -12.01
N GLN A 157 -5.12 11.30 -11.57
CA GLN A 157 -5.67 11.09 -10.24
C GLN A 157 -5.12 9.81 -9.62
N VAL A 158 -4.84 9.87 -8.31
CA VAL A 158 -4.44 8.70 -7.53
C VAL A 158 -5.34 8.58 -6.31
N LEU A 159 -5.97 7.42 -6.13
CA LEU A 159 -6.77 7.08 -4.97
C LEU A 159 -6.07 5.93 -4.24
N GLU A 160 -5.63 6.13 -3.00
CA GLU A 160 -5.16 5.04 -2.16
C GLU A 160 -6.29 4.54 -1.26
N ILE A 161 -6.47 3.22 -1.22
CA ILE A 161 -7.33 2.55 -0.25
C ILE A 161 -6.40 2.02 0.85
N GLY A 162 -6.43 2.69 2.00
CA GLY A 162 -5.59 2.37 3.15
C GLY A 162 -6.31 1.48 4.17
N SER A 163 -6.23 1.88 5.43
CA SER A 163 -6.84 1.20 6.56
C SER A 163 -8.33 1.48 6.57
N VAL A 164 -9.13 0.45 6.31
CA VAL A 164 -10.60 0.55 6.20
C VAL A 164 -11.28 -0.55 7.01
N GLY A 165 -10.52 -1.26 7.84
CA GLY A 165 -10.97 -2.44 8.58
C GLY A 165 -11.69 -2.09 9.89
N LYS A 166 -11.47 -0.89 10.44
CA LYS A 166 -11.98 -0.47 11.75
C LYS A 166 -12.90 0.75 11.71
N GLY A 167 -13.41 1.14 10.54
CA GLY A 167 -14.29 2.32 10.40
C GLY A 167 -15.65 2.23 11.11
N ILE A 168 -16.00 1.10 11.73
CA ILE A 168 -17.27 0.92 12.45
C ILE A 168 -17.23 1.66 13.79
N HIS A 169 -18.00 2.75 13.87
CA HIS A 169 -18.21 3.51 15.09
C HIS A 169 -19.70 3.62 15.41
N GLN A 170 -20.12 3.13 16.58
CA GLN A 170 -21.50 3.22 17.07
C GLN A 170 -22.55 2.63 16.09
N GLY A 171 -22.18 1.59 15.34
CA GLY A 171 -23.08 0.90 14.40
C GLY A 171 -23.09 1.47 12.98
N ALA A 172 -22.39 2.58 12.71
CA ALA A 172 -22.19 3.11 11.36
C ALA A 172 -20.71 3.14 10.99
N THR A 173 -20.38 2.79 9.76
CA THR A 173 -19.03 2.84 9.22
C THR A 173 -18.74 4.25 8.71
N THR A 174 -17.68 4.89 9.21
CA THR A 174 -17.22 6.19 8.71
C THR A 174 -15.82 6.05 8.14
N PHE A 175 -15.61 6.54 6.93
CA PHE A 175 -14.31 6.67 6.30
C PHE A 175 -13.96 8.14 6.09
N PHE A 176 -12.66 8.43 6.09
CA PHE A 176 -12.10 9.75 5.94
C PHE A 176 -11.23 9.80 4.69
N ALA A 177 -11.51 10.78 3.84
CA ALA A 177 -10.72 11.10 2.67
C ALA A 177 -9.67 12.15 3.05
N HIS A 178 -8.41 11.73 3.07
CA HIS A 178 -7.24 12.55 3.31
C HIS A 178 -6.66 13.04 1.99
N SER A 179 -6.37 14.33 1.90
CA SER A 179 -5.80 14.93 0.70
C SER A 179 -4.81 16.03 1.10
N ASP A 180 -3.67 16.10 0.42
CA ASP A 180 -2.68 17.15 0.66
C ASP A 180 -3.23 18.55 0.34
N LYS A 181 -4.16 18.63 -0.63
CA LYS A 181 -4.73 19.88 -1.12
C LYS A 181 -6.20 19.78 -1.50
N ASP A 182 -6.87 20.92 -1.37
CA ASP A 182 -8.22 21.14 -1.85
C ASP A 182 -8.24 21.70 -3.29
N THR A 183 -7.86 20.88 -4.27
CA THR A 183 -8.01 21.22 -5.70
C THR A 183 -9.39 20.85 -6.21
N SER A 184 -9.78 21.32 -7.40
CA SER A 184 -11.02 20.88 -8.05
C SER A 184 -11.04 19.36 -8.25
N SER A 185 -9.91 18.78 -8.67
CA SER A 185 -9.79 17.35 -8.95
C SER A 185 -9.81 16.47 -7.70
N THR A 186 -9.31 16.94 -6.54
CA THR A 186 -9.47 16.19 -5.28
C THR A 186 -10.89 16.27 -4.75
N LYS A 187 -11.58 17.41 -4.93
CA LYS A 187 -13.01 17.55 -4.64
C LYS A 187 -13.86 16.63 -5.51
N GLU A 188 -13.52 16.44 -6.79
CA GLU A 188 -14.22 15.48 -7.65
C GLU A 188 -14.15 14.04 -7.09
N ILE A 189 -13.00 13.61 -6.58
CA ILE A 189 -12.84 12.29 -5.95
C ILE A 189 -13.69 12.21 -4.68
N LEU A 190 -13.61 13.22 -3.81
CA LEU A 190 -14.38 13.28 -2.57
C LEU A 190 -15.89 13.25 -2.85
N ASP A 191 -16.37 14.07 -3.78
CA ASP A 191 -17.78 14.14 -4.16
C ASP A 191 -18.26 12.81 -4.74
N ALA A 192 -17.41 12.12 -5.53
CA ALA A 192 -17.73 10.79 -6.06
C ALA A 192 -17.86 9.75 -4.94
N LEU A 193 -16.95 9.74 -3.96
CA LEU A 193 -17.01 8.84 -2.80
C LEU A 193 -18.25 9.12 -1.94
N GLN A 194 -18.58 10.39 -1.72
CA GLN A 194 -19.77 10.78 -0.97
C GLN A 194 -21.06 10.38 -1.69
N LYS A 195 -21.13 10.58 -3.02
CA LYS A 195 -22.27 10.13 -3.84
C LYS A 195 -22.41 8.60 -3.81
N ALA A 196 -21.29 7.87 -3.87
CA ALA A 196 -21.31 6.41 -3.77
C ALA A 196 -21.87 5.95 -2.41
N SER A 197 -21.44 6.58 -1.31
CA SER A 197 -22.00 6.35 0.03
C SER A 197 -23.51 6.60 0.09
N VAL A 198 -23.99 7.73 -0.46
CA VAL A 198 -25.44 8.04 -0.52
C VAL A 198 -26.21 7.04 -1.39
N SER A 199 -25.60 6.54 -2.47
CA SER A 199 -26.23 5.61 -3.41
C SER A 199 -26.56 4.24 -2.81
N LEU A 200 -25.93 3.88 -1.68
CA LEU A 200 -26.23 2.66 -0.93
C LEU A 200 -27.63 2.67 -0.32
N GLY A 201 -28.27 3.85 -0.20
CA GLY A 201 -29.61 3.99 0.38
C GLY A 201 -29.69 3.66 1.87
N SER A 202 -28.55 3.49 2.54
CA SER A 202 -28.42 3.25 3.98
C SER A 202 -27.47 4.28 4.60
N ASP A 203 -27.65 4.55 5.90
CA ASP A 203 -26.74 5.40 6.69
C ASP A 203 -25.53 4.63 7.24
N ASP A 204 -25.34 3.38 6.79
CA ASP A 204 -24.38 2.41 7.34
C ASP A 204 -22.94 2.70 6.92
N VAL A 205 -22.73 3.41 5.80
CA VAL A 205 -21.40 3.82 5.33
C VAL A 205 -21.41 5.29 4.99
N LYS A 206 -20.54 6.08 5.64
CA LYS A 206 -20.40 7.52 5.46
C LYS A 206 -18.97 7.84 5.07
N VAL A 207 -18.79 8.64 4.02
CA VAL A 207 -17.47 9.19 3.66
C VAL A 207 -17.43 10.67 4.01
N LYS A 208 -16.44 11.06 4.81
CA LYS A 208 -16.19 12.44 5.21
C LYS A 208 -14.83 12.87 4.69
N LYS A 209 -14.64 14.18 4.57
CA LYS A 209 -13.30 14.74 4.42
C LYS A 209 -12.58 14.63 5.77
N ALA A 210 -11.27 14.33 5.74
CA ALA A 210 -10.43 14.35 6.93
C ALA A 210 -10.46 15.73 7.64
N ASP A 211 -10.27 15.71 8.96
CA ASP A 211 -10.35 16.91 9.78
C ASP A 211 -9.23 17.90 9.44
N THR A 212 -9.57 19.19 9.36
CA THR A 212 -8.61 20.28 9.10
C THR A 212 -7.52 20.41 10.16
N SER A 213 -7.72 19.85 11.36
CA SER A 213 -6.73 19.80 12.43
C SER A 213 -5.58 18.83 12.18
N ASN A 214 -5.74 17.87 11.26
CA ASN A 214 -4.69 16.97 10.80
C ASN A 214 -4.52 17.05 9.27
N PRO A 215 -4.03 18.20 8.75
CA PRO A 215 -3.94 18.41 7.32
C PRO A 215 -2.87 17.51 6.69
N GLY A 216 -3.13 17.09 5.45
CA GLY A 216 -2.18 16.32 4.65
C GLY A 216 -2.69 14.92 4.32
N VAL A 217 -1.76 14.08 3.90
CA VAL A 217 -1.99 12.65 3.65
C VAL A 217 -1.21 11.86 4.70
N PRO A 218 -1.79 10.84 5.34
CA PRO A 218 -1.06 9.97 6.24
C PRO A 218 0.09 9.24 5.53
N PRO A 219 1.07 8.68 6.26
CA PRO A 219 2.12 7.85 5.67
C PRO A 219 1.52 6.71 4.85
N SER A 220 1.71 6.77 3.53
CA SER A 220 0.99 5.94 2.58
C SER A 220 1.75 5.85 1.25
N SER A 221 1.33 4.92 0.41
CA SER A 221 1.91 4.68 -0.92
C SER A 221 1.75 5.89 -1.87
N LEU A 222 0.92 6.88 -1.53
CA LEU A 222 0.79 8.18 -2.21
C LEU A 222 2.03 9.07 -2.05
N MET A 223 2.81 8.88 -0.99
CA MET A 223 3.93 9.78 -0.66
C MET A 223 4.95 9.94 -1.80
N PRO A 224 5.41 8.86 -2.48
CA PRO A 224 6.29 8.99 -3.63
C PRO A 224 5.65 9.72 -4.82
N PHE A 225 4.34 9.55 -5.05
CA PHE A 225 3.62 10.23 -6.13
C PHE A 225 3.57 11.74 -5.89
N LEU A 226 3.21 12.16 -4.67
CA LEU A 226 3.18 13.56 -4.26
C LEU A 226 4.57 14.22 -4.30
N ARG A 227 5.62 13.48 -3.94
CA ARG A 227 7.02 13.95 -4.03
C ARG A 227 7.48 14.14 -5.47
N LYS A 228 7.05 13.27 -6.39
CA LYS A 228 7.42 13.32 -7.81
C LYS A 228 6.64 14.40 -8.56
N ASN A 229 5.33 14.48 -8.33
CA ASN A 229 4.46 15.46 -8.95
C ASN A 229 3.56 16.10 -7.89
N TYR A 230 3.94 17.28 -7.41
CA TYR A 230 3.20 18.00 -6.40
C TYR A 230 1.81 18.49 -6.88
N SER A 231 1.55 18.49 -8.19
CA SER A 231 0.27 18.91 -8.77
C SER A 231 -0.72 17.76 -8.97
N ILE A 232 -0.32 16.51 -8.69
CA ILE A 232 -1.20 15.35 -8.86
C ILE A 232 -2.36 15.39 -7.86
N ALA A 233 -3.56 15.05 -8.32
CA ALA A 233 -4.72 14.96 -7.44
C ALA A 233 -4.70 13.60 -6.73
N ALA A 234 -4.35 13.61 -5.45
CA ALA A 234 -4.21 12.40 -4.64
C ALA A 234 -5.11 12.43 -3.41
N VAL A 235 -5.80 11.31 -3.15
CA VAL A 235 -6.66 11.12 -1.98
C VAL A 235 -6.36 9.74 -1.37
N ALA A 236 -6.13 9.67 -0.06
CA ALA A 236 -6.11 8.42 0.70
C ALA A 236 -7.44 8.25 1.43
N LEU A 237 -8.06 7.08 1.30
CA LEU A 237 -9.25 6.69 2.02
C LEU A 237 -8.85 5.83 3.22
N GLU A 238 -9.13 6.31 4.42
CA GLU A 238 -8.79 5.67 5.69
C GLU A 238 -10.02 5.62 6.62
N ASP A 239 -9.91 4.94 7.75
CA ASP A 239 -10.91 4.88 8.81
C ASP A 239 -10.66 5.81 10.00
N PHE A 240 -9.62 6.64 9.92
CA PHE A 240 -9.24 7.65 10.93
C PHE A 240 -9.08 9.06 10.35
#